data_AF-A0A7J7HKZ5-F1
#
_entry.id   AF-A0A7J7HKZ5-F1
#
_cell.length_a   1.000
_cell.length_b   1.000
_cell.length_c   1.000
_cell.angle_alpha   90.00
_cell.angle_beta   90.00
_cell.angle_gamma   90.00
#
_symmetry.space_group_name_H-M   'P 1'
#
loop_
_entity.id
_entity.type
_entity.pdbx_description
1 polymer ?
#
loop_
_entity_poly.entity_id
_entity_poly.type
_entity_poly.pdbx_seq_one_letter_code
_entity_poly.pdbx_strand_id
1 'polypeptide(L)'
;MPLPRAEGHISYGGALKPVEGDAIAQYVQQGKRIPRRGEVGLSAEEIQKFESLGYVMSGSRHQRMNAIRIRKENQVYSAVDKRALAMFNYEKKAKREQKVMADLQRLVQCHIGQDAGPSHDHFAGREGADA
;
A
#
# COMPACT_ATOMS: atom_id res chain seq x y z
N MET A 1 -5.88 11.15 9.59
CA MET A 1 -6.53 10.64 8.36
C MET A 1 -6.57 9.11 8.43
N PRO A 2 -7.68 8.45 8.09
CA PRO A 2 -7.76 7.00 8.10
C PRO A 2 -6.82 6.41 7.04
N LEU A 3 -6.18 5.28 7.37
CA LEU A 3 -5.41 4.45 6.43
C LEU A 3 -6.27 4.17 5.17
N PRO A 4 -5.71 4.20 3.96
CA PRO A 4 -6.40 3.63 2.81
C PRO A 4 -6.68 2.16 3.16
N ARG A 5 -7.96 1.80 3.29
CA ARG A 5 -8.37 0.44 3.68
C ARG A 5 -7.67 -0.57 2.77
N ALA A 6 -6.71 -1.29 3.32
CA ALA A 6 -5.99 -2.36 2.62
C ALA A 6 -6.92 -3.54 2.26
N GLU A 7 -8.13 -3.58 2.82
CA GLU A 7 -9.07 -4.70 2.71
C GLU A 7 -10.26 -4.38 1.80
N GLY A 8 -10.04 -3.52 0.80
CA GLY A 8 -10.97 -3.39 -0.32
C GLY A 8 -10.57 -4.35 -1.44
N HIS A 9 -11.55 -5.06 -1.99
CA HIS A 9 -11.43 -5.78 -3.26
C HIS A 9 -10.70 -4.87 -4.27
N ILE A 10 -9.52 -5.27 -4.73
CA ILE A 10 -8.79 -4.46 -5.71
C ILE A 10 -9.61 -4.55 -7.00
N SER A 11 -10.16 -3.42 -7.44
CA SER A 11 -10.77 -3.36 -8.75
C SER A 11 -9.66 -3.27 -9.77
N TYR A 12 -9.35 -4.41 -10.40
CA TYR A 12 -8.38 -4.46 -11.49
C TYR A 12 -8.94 -3.84 -12.78
N GLY A 13 -10.16 -3.28 -12.79
CA GLY A 13 -10.80 -2.66 -13.96
C GLY A 13 -11.70 -3.61 -14.77
N GLY A 14 -12.56 -3.04 -15.61
CA GLY A 14 -13.69 -3.76 -16.23
C GLY A 14 -13.36 -4.76 -17.35
N ALA A 15 -12.09 -4.85 -17.78
CA ALA A 15 -11.67 -5.79 -18.83
C ALA A 15 -11.28 -7.20 -18.31
N LEU A 16 -11.24 -7.38 -16.98
CA LEU A 16 -11.03 -8.68 -16.33
C LEU A 16 -12.36 -9.26 -15.87
N LYS A 17 -12.51 -10.58 -15.94
CA LYS A 17 -13.68 -11.23 -15.34
C LYS A 17 -13.63 -11.08 -13.81
N PRO A 18 -14.79 -11.08 -13.13
CA PRO A 18 -14.83 -11.16 -11.67
C PRO A 18 -13.98 -12.35 -11.21
N VAL A 19 -13.13 -12.15 -10.20
CA VAL A 19 -12.18 -13.15 -9.65
C VAL A 19 -10.94 -13.47 -10.51
N GLU A 20 -10.93 -13.16 -11.81
CA GLU A 20 -9.75 -13.39 -12.67
C GLU A 20 -8.56 -12.52 -12.24
N GLY A 21 -8.82 -11.27 -11.85
CA GLY A 21 -7.79 -10.33 -11.40
C GLY A 21 -7.10 -10.77 -10.11
N ASP A 22 -7.86 -11.24 -9.12
CA ASP A 22 -7.31 -11.71 -7.84
C ASP A 22 -6.48 -12.97 -8.00
N ALA A 23 -6.95 -13.92 -8.82
CA ALA A 23 -6.19 -15.13 -9.12
C ALA A 23 -4.84 -14.79 -9.78
N ILE A 24 -4.84 -13.91 -10.79
CA ILE A 24 -3.61 -13.44 -11.44
C ILE A 24 -2.69 -12.74 -10.44
N ALA A 25 -3.23 -11.86 -9.60
CA ALA A 25 -2.46 -11.13 -8.60
C ALA A 25 -1.75 -12.08 -7.63
N GLN A 26 -2.39 -13.17 -7.21
CA GLN A 26 -1.80 -14.17 -6.33
C GLN A 26 -0.59 -14.88 -6.98
N TYR A 27 -0.69 -15.25 -8.26
CA TYR A 27 0.45 -15.84 -8.99
C TYR A 27 1.59 -14.84 -9.16
N VAL A 28 1.27 -13.58 -9.46
CA VAL A 28 2.24 -12.49 -9.61
C VAL A 28 2.98 -12.22 -8.31
N GLN A 29 2.28 -12.16 -7.18
CA GLN A 29 2.89 -11.99 -5.85
C GLN A 29 3.83 -13.13 -5.49
N GLN A 30 3.51 -14.35 -5.93
CA GLN A 30 4.38 -15.52 -5.76
C GLN A 30 5.55 -15.56 -6.77
N GLY A 31 5.64 -14.60 -7.70
CA GLY A 31 6.63 -14.59 -8.77
C GLY A 31 6.48 -15.76 -9.75
N LYS A 32 5.32 -16.43 -9.76
CA LYS A 32 5.07 -17.62 -10.57
C LYS A 32 4.46 -17.25 -11.91
N ARG A 33 4.75 -18.09 -12.90
CA ARG A 33 4.11 -18.03 -14.22
C ARG A 33 2.59 -18.25 -14.09
N ILE A 34 1.80 -17.34 -14.66
CA ILE A 34 0.32 -17.39 -14.64
C ILE A 34 -0.19 -18.46 -15.63
N PRO A 35 -0.86 -19.53 -15.18
CA PRO A 35 -1.31 -20.62 -16.06
C PRO A 35 -2.22 -20.13 -17.19
N ARG A 36 -2.02 -20.65 -18.41
CA ARG A 36 -2.87 -20.37 -19.59
C ARG A 36 -3.98 -21.40 -19.74
N ARG A 37 -4.97 -21.08 -20.58
CA ARG A 37 -6.04 -22.02 -20.95
C ARG A 37 -5.44 -23.26 -21.64
N GLY A 38 -5.62 -24.43 -21.02
CA GLY A 38 -5.03 -25.69 -21.48
C GLY A 38 -3.78 -26.13 -20.72
N GLU A 39 -3.30 -25.30 -19.78
CA GLU A 39 -2.21 -25.64 -18.84
C GLU A 39 -2.77 -26.02 -17.45
N VAL A 40 -4.11 -26.16 -17.32
CA VAL A 40 -4.78 -26.50 -16.05
C VAL A 40 -4.38 -27.92 -15.63
N GLY A 41 -3.71 -28.03 -14.48
CA GLY A 41 -3.20 -29.30 -13.96
C GLY A 41 -1.67 -29.43 -14.02
N LEU A 42 -0.98 -28.53 -14.72
CA LEU A 42 0.47 -28.39 -14.64
C LEU A 42 0.84 -27.33 -13.61
N SER A 43 1.89 -27.58 -12.84
CA SER A 43 2.45 -26.56 -11.95
C SER A 43 3.15 -25.46 -12.75
N ALA A 44 3.21 -24.25 -12.19
CA ALA A 44 3.90 -23.12 -12.82
C ALA A 44 5.38 -23.42 -13.11
N GLU A 45 6.02 -24.23 -12.25
CA GLU A 45 7.43 -24.65 -12.41
C GLU A 45 7.61 -25.62 -13.57
N GLU A 46 6.70 -26.59 -13.75
CA GLU A 46 6.73 -27.51 -14.88
C GLU A 46 6.53 -26.77 -16.20
N ILE A 47 5.58 -25.83 -16.25
CA ILE A 47 5.34 -25.00 -17.43
C ILE A 47 6.61 -24.22 -17.82
N GLN A 48 7.27 -23.60 -16.83
CA GLN A 48 8.50 -22.86 -17.06
C GLN A 48 9.64 -23.76 -17.57
N LYS A 49 9.75 -24.99 -17.05
CA LYS A 49 10.72 -25.99 -17.54
C LYS A 49 10.41 -26.41 -18.98
N PHE A 50 9.14 -26.60 -19.34
CA PHE A 50 8.78 -26.94 -20.72
C PHE A 50 9.08 -25.78 -21.68
N GLU A 51 8.79 -24.54 -21.28
CA GLU A 51 9.14 -23.36 -22.08
C GLU A 51 10.66 -23.20 -22.26
N SER A 52 11.48 -23.46 -21.23
CA SER A 52 12.94 -23.37 -21.33
C SER A 52 13.56 -24.47 -22.21
N LEU A 53 12.94 -25.65 -22.26
CA LEU A 53 13.31 -26.73 -23.16
C LEU A 53 12.88 -26.48 -24.62
N GLY A 54 12.12 -25.41 -24.88
CA GLY A 54 11.66 -25.02 -26.22
C GLY A 54 10.32 -25.62 -26.63
N TYR A 55 9.57 -26.23 -25.71
CA TYR A 55 8.21 -26.66 -25.99
C TYR A 55 7.29 -25.44 -26.14
N VAL A 56 6.44 -25.48 -27.17
CA VAL A 56 5.44 -24.45 -27.40
C VAL A 56 4.18 -24.80 -26.60
N MET A 57 3.89 -23.99 -25.58
CA MET A 57 2.70 -24.16 -24.76
C MET A 57 1.40 -23.87 -25.54
N SER A 58 0.28 -24.42 -25.03
CA SER A 58 -1.03 -24.23 -25.64
C SER A 58 -1.41 -22.75 -25.73
N GLY A 59 -1.88 -22.33 -26.91
CA GLY A 59 -2.28 -20.94 -27.18
C GLY A 59 -1.13 -19.97 -27.47
N SER A 60 0.13 -20.37 -27.26
CA SER A 60 1.29 -19.46 -27.45
C SER A 60 1.56 -19.08 -28.91
N ARG A 61 1.00 -19.81 -29.89
CA ARG A 61 1.11 -19.47 -31.34
C ARG A 61 0.09 -18.42 -31.81
N HIS A 62 -0.91 -18.05 -31.00
CA HIS A 62 -1.96 -17.12 -31.43
C HIS A 62 -1.64 -15.67 -31.04
N GLN A 63 -1.19 -14.86 -32.00
CA GLN A 63 -0.79 -13.46 -31.78
C GLN A 63 -1.88 -12.61 -31.11
N ARG A 64 -3.13 -12.69 -31.60
CA ARG A 64 -4.25 -11.91 -31.05
C ARG A 64 -4.56 -12.30 -29.60
N MET A 65 -4.55 -13.60 -29.28
CA MET A 65 -4.80 -14.06 -27.91
C MET A 65 -3.66 -13.68 -26.97
N ASN A 66 -2.41 -13.78 -27.43
CA ASN A 66 -1.24 -13.37 -26.68
C ASN A 66 -1.29 -11.87 -26.31
N ALA A 67 -1.69 -11.02 -27.26
CA ALA A 67 -1.87 -9.59 -26.98
C ALA A 67 -2.96 -9.32 -25.95
N ILE A 68 -4.10 -10.03 -26.03
CA ILE A 68 -5.18 -9.90 -25.04
C ILE A 68 -4.71 -10.37 -23.65
N ARG A 69 -3.98 -11.49 -23.59
CA ARG A 69 -3.38 -12.01 -22.36
C ARG A 69 -2.43 -10.99 -21.74
N ILE A 70 -1.46 -10.50 -22.50
CA ILE A 70 -0.49 -9.51 -22.01
C ILE A 70 -1.21 -8.25 -21.51
N ARG A 71 -2.24 -7.79 -22.21
CA ARG A 71 -3.05 -6.65 -21.74
C ARG A 71 -3.69 -6.93 -20.38
N LYS A 72 -4.31 -8.09 -20.20
CA LYS A 72 -4.93 -8.50 -18.92
C LYS A 72 -3.90 -8.59 -17.79
N GLU A 73 -2.74 -9.17 -18.06
CA GLU A 73 -1.65 -9.26 -17.09
C GLU A 73 -1.15 -7.85 -16.71
N ASN A 74 -0.89 -6.98 -17.69
CA ASN A 74 -0.46 -5.60 -17.46
C ASN A 74 -1.48 -4.76 -16.68
N GLN A 75 -2.77 -5.05 -16.85
CA GLN A 75 -3.83 -4.41 -16.10
C GLN A 75 -3.75 -4.77 -14.60
N VAL A 76 -3.42 -6.02 -14.27
CA VAL A 76 -3.18 -6.44 -12.89
C VAL A 76 -1.90 -5.82 -12.34
N TYR A 77 -0.79 -5.88 -13.09
CA TYR A 77 0.48 -5.24 -12.69
C TYR A 77 0.28 -3.76 -12.38
N SER A 78 -0.38 -3.01 -13.26
CA SER A 78 -0.62 -1.57 -13.03
C SER A 78 -1.45 -1.29 -11.79
N ALA A 79 -2.47 -2.10 -11.50
CA ALA A 79 -3.30 -1.93 -10.30
C ALA A 79 -2.51 -2.25 -9.02
N VAL A 80 -1.72 -3.33 -9.04
CA VAL A 80 -0.86 -3.73 -7.91
C VAL A 80 0.22 -2.67 -7.66
N ASP A 81 0.90 -2.20 -8.70
CA ASP A 81 1.96 -1.19 -8.61
C ASP A 81 1.43 0.14 -8.08
N LYS A 82 0.27 0.61 -8.57
CA LYS A 82 -0.38 1.82 -8.06
C LYS A 82 -0.72 1.69 -6.57
N ARG A 83 -1.21 0.53 -6.15
CA ARG A 83 -1.51 0.25 -4.74
C ARG A 83 -0.24 0.24 -3.90
N ALA A 84 0.82 -0.41 -4.36
CA ALA A 84 2.11 -0.46 -3.69
C ALA A 84 2.71 0.96 -3.51
N LEU A 85 2.66 1.78 -4.57
CA LEU A 85 3.10 3.18 -4.52
C LEU A 85 2.26 4.03 -3.55
N ALA A 86 0.94 3.85 -3.53
CA ALA A 86 0.06 4.56 -2.61
C ALA A 86 0.34 4.20 -1.14
N MET A 87 0.55 2.91 -0.84
CA MET A 87 0.95 2.45 0.50
C MET A 87 2.30 3.04 0.92
N PHE A 88 3.28 3.03 0.02
CA PHE A 88 4.60 3.60 0.29
C PHE A 88 4.55 5.11 0.56
N ASN A 89 3.77 5.86 -0.23
CA ASN A 89 3.59 7.29 -0.02
C ASN A 89 2.87 7.58 1.29
N TYR A 90 1.88 6.77 1.66
CA TYR A 90 1.19 6.88 2.94
C TYR A 90 2.16 6.64 4.11
N GLU A 91 2.96 5.57 4.07
CA GLU A 91 3.94 5.27 5.12
C GLU A 91 5.00 6.39 5.25
N LYS A 92 5.50 6.90 4.12
CA LYS A 92 6.42 8.05 4.12
C LYS A 92 5.78 9.29 4.74
N LYS A 93 4.53 9.58 4.40
CA LYS A 93 3.78 10.70 4.98
C LYS A 93 3.56 10.51 6.47
N ALA A 94 3.15 9.33 6.91
CA ALA A 94 2.93 9.01 8.33
C ALA A 94 4.21 9.16 9.15
N LYS A 95 5.36 8.65 8.66
CA LYS A 95 6.67 8.84 9.31
C LYS A 95 7.06 10.31 9.40
N ARG A 96 6.80 11.10 8.35
CA ARG A 96 7.06 12.54 8.34
C ARG A 96 6.17 13.28 9.35
N GLU A 97 4.88 12.97 9.38
CA GLU A 97 3.92 13.54 10.33
C GLU A 97 4.27 13.18 11.77
N GLN A 98 4.67 11.94 12.05
CA GLN A 98 5.13 11.52 13.38
C GLN A 98 6.36 12.31 13.83
N LYS A 99 7.34 12.52 12.94
CA LYS A 99 8.52 13.34 13.26
C LYS A 99 8.13 14.78 13.58
N VAL A 100 7.28 15.39 12.74
CA VAL A 100 6.79 16.77 12.95
C VAL A 100 6.02 16.90 14.26
N MET A 101 5.18 15.91 14.59
CA MET A 101 4.45 15.88 15.86
C MET A 101 5.38 15.76 17.07
N ALA A 102 6.41 14.92 17.00
CA ALA A 102 7.40 14.77 18.06
C ALA A 102 8.20 16.08 18.28
N ASP A 103 8.61 16.73 17.19
CA ASP A 103 9.32 18.01 17.22
C ASP A 103 8.42 19.12 17.83
N LEU A 104 7.12 19.14 17.47
CA LEU A 104 6.14 20.08 18.03
C LEU A 104 5.90 19.84 19.53
N GLN A 105 5.70 18.59 19.95
CA GLN A 105 5.55 18.24 21.36
C GLN A 105 6.76 18.69 22.19
N ARG A 106 7.98 18.52 21.65
CA ARG A 106 9.21 19.00 22.30
C ARG A 106 9.23 20.51 22.44
N LEU A 107 8.87 21.26 21.39
CA LEU A 107 8.81 22.73 21.43
C LEU A 107 7.79 23.22 22.45
N VAL A 108 6.59 22.63 22.48
CA VAL A 108 5.54 22.96 23.45
C VAL A 108 5.98 22.63 24.88
N GLN A 109 6.60 21.48 25.12
CA GLN A 109 7.11 21.11 26.44
C GLN A 109 8.22 22.08 26.90
N CYS A 110 9.10 22.52 26.00
CA CYS A 110 10.13 23.52 26.30
C CYS A 110 9.54 24.91 26.60
N HIS A 111 8.48 25.31 25.88
CA HIS A 111 7.87 26.63 26.03
C HIS A 111 6.95 26.70 27.25
N ILE A 112 6.03 25.74 27.42
CA ILE A 112 5.10 25.70 28.55
C ILE A 112 5.80 25.28 29.86
N GLY A 113 6.88 24.49 29.77
CA GLY A 113 7.69 24.13 30.94
C GLY A 113 8.45 25.29 31.60
N GLN A 114 8.56 26.45 30.94
CA GLN A 114 9.13 27.67 31.55
C GLN A 114 8.06 28.53 32.25
N ASP A 115 6.78 28.37 31.89
CA ASP A 115 5.66 29.16 32.45
C ASP A 115 4.92 28.46 33.61
N ALA A 116 5.33 27.23 33.97
CA ALA A 116 4.84 26.49 35.14
C ALA A 116 5.72 26.67 36.39
N GLY A 117 6.38 27.83 36.53
CA GLY A 117 6.85 28.33 37.83
C GLY A 117 5.67 28.77 38.70
N PRO A 118 5.82 28.84 40.04
CA PRO A 118 4.70 29.06 40.94
C PRO A 118 3.94 30.32 40.53
N SER A 119 2.65 30.16 40.26
CA SER A 119 1.70 31.23 39.96
C SER A 119 1.90 32.39 40.93
N HIS A 120 2.55 33.45 40.46
CA HIS A 120 2.72 34.68 41.22
C HIS A 120 1.41 35.46 41.14
N ASP A 121 0.52 35.22 42.11
CA ASP A 121 -0.67 36.04 42.33
C ASP A 121 -0.25 37.46 42.73
N HIS A 122 -0.26 38.39 41.75
CA HIS A 122 0.11 39.80 41.93
C HIS A 122 -0.88 40.63 42.78
N PHE A 123 -1.97 40.03 43.29
CA PHE A 123 -3.04 40.77 43.98
C PHE A 123 -3.35 40.28 45.40
N ALA A 124 -2.63 39.28 45.94
CA ALA A 124 -2.83 38.80 47.29
C ALA A 124 -2.03 39.65 48.31
N GLY A 125 -2.43 40.92 48.49
CA GLY A 125 -1.74 41.79 49.43
C GLY A 125 -2.39 43.16 49.62
N ARG A 126 -3.44 43.20 50.46
CA ARG A 126 -3.78 44.23 51.46
C ARG A 126 -5.30 44.28 51.69
N GLU A 127 -5.80 43.34 52.48
CA GLU A 127 -7.00 43.58 53.28
C GLU A 127 -6.63 43.28 54.73
N GLY A 128 -6.55 44.34 55.55
CA GLY A 128 -6.26 44.22 56.97
C GLY A 128 -5.29 45.27 57.50
N ALA A 129 -5.67 46.55 57.43
CA ALA A 129 -5.24 47.57 58.38
C ALA A 129 -6.11 48.81 58.17
N ASP A 130 -7.10 49.00 59.03
CA ASP A 130 -7.16 50.20 59.86
C ASP A 130 -8.23 50.05 60.94
N ALA A 131 -7.83 50.47 62.14
CA ALA A 131 -8.57 50.49 63.39
C ALA A 131 -9.34 51.81 63.56
#